data_AF-A0AAD4ME37-F1
#
_entry.id   AF-A0AAD4ME37-F1
#
_cell.length_a   1.000
_cell.length_b   1.000
_cell.length_c   1.000
_cell.angle_alpha   90.00
_cell.angle_beta   90.00
_cell.angle_gamma   90.00
#
_symmetry.space_group_name_H-M   'P 1'
#
loop_
_entity.id
_entity.type
_entity.pdbx_description
1 polymer ?
#
loop_
_entity_poly.entity_id
_entity_poly.type
_entity_poly.pdbx_seq_one_letter_code
_entity_poly.pdbx_strand_id
1 'polypeptide(L)'
;MFLTLRSLILIFIFTTLTPLPLQAFQLYHRILHPSLPDQSFFNRGSLILSDPIHIDPAPSLQYDLLTFIETSAQVTDALYQLALALDPQPGETGSVSESPLWLISSVKACHLTVHPNDHIILHLPYPGGPPFALEYFIDSVPLDGTCPQSQPSGPILASSPNATITFSFPSQPPLPDLRTPPPLTATGDPVVHVPEKSFVQKYWLYIVIALGALLIAPAGEEGSRDS
;
A
#
# COMPACT_ATOMS: atom_id res chain seq x y z
N MET A 1 -59.96 -23.71 -49.88
CA MET A 1 -59.08 -23.01 -50.85
C MET A 1 -59.17 -21.53 -50.50
N PHE A 2 -58.26 -20.85 -49.80
CA PHE A 2 -56.83 -21.01 -49.53
C PHE A 2 -56.54 -20.61 -48.07
N LEU A 3 -55.75 -21.43 -47.35
CA LEU A 3 -55.00 -21.04 -46.15
C LEU A 3 -53.87 -20.10 -46.60
N THR A 4 -53.69 -18.94 -45.94
CA THR A 4 -52.44 -18.18 -46.04
C THR A 4 -51.71 -18.22 -44.70
N LEU A 5 -50.57 -18.89 -44.75
CA LEU A 5 -49.65 -19.23 -43.69
C LEU A 5 -48.86 -17.98 -43.27
N ARG A 6 -49.38 -17.20 -42.32
CA ARG A 6 -48.59 -16.19 -41.60
C ARG A 6 -47.73 -16.90 -40.55
N SER A 7 -46.57 -17.38 -40.99
CA SER A 7 -45.51 -17.92 -40.13
C SER A 7 -44.90 -16.77 -39.32
N LEU A 8 -45.41 -16.60 -38.10
CA LEU A 8 -44.90 -15.67 -37.10
C LEU A 8 -43.70 -16.35 -36.45
N ILE A 9 -42.51 -16.17 -37.03
CA ILE A 9 -41.24 -16.62 -36.44
C ILE A 9 -40.98 -15.77 -35.21
N LEU A 10 -41.44 -16.25 -34.05
CA LEU A 10 -41.05 -15.79 -32.73
C LEU A 10 -39.58 -16.20 -32.53
N ILE A 11 -38.66 -15.33 -32.93
CA ILE A 11 -37.25 -15.43 -32.56
C ILE A 11 -37.20 -15.12 -31.05
N PHE A 12 -37.29 -16.16 -30.23
CA PHE A 12 -36.93 -16.10 -28.81
C PHE A 12 -35.42 -15.90 -28.74
N ILE A 13 -34.99 -14.64 -28.71
CA ILE A 13 -33.63 -14.28 -28.35
C ILE A 13 -33.51 -14.58 -26.85
N PHE A 14 -33.16 -15.82 -26.51
CA PHE A 14 -32.61 -16.15 -25.19
C PHE A 14 -31.22 -15.49 -25.15
N THR A 15 -31.16 -14.22 -24.78
CA THR A 15 -29.93 -13.63 -24.26
C THR A 15 -29.60 -14.38 -22.99
N THR A 16 -28.75 -15.40 -23.08
CA THR A 16 -28.11 -16.00 -21.93
C THR A 16 -27.27 -14.91 -21.29
N LEU A 17 -27.81 -14.31 -20.24
CA LEU A 17 -27.08 -13.38 -19.38
C LEU A 17 -25.95 -14.19 -18.74
N THR A 18 -24.77 -14.21 -19.37
CA THR A 18 -23.59 -14.84 -18.79
C THR A 18 -23.23 -13.99 -17.57
N PRO A 19 -23.34 -14.52 -16.34
CA PRO A 19 -22.90 -13.78 -15.16
C PRO A 19 -21.42 -13.42 -15.38
N LEU A 20 -21.05 -12.18 -15.07
CA LEU A 20 -19.64 -11.79 -15.10
C LEU A 20 -18.86 -12.79 -14.24
N PRO A 21 -17.72 -13.31 -14.72
CA PRO A 21 -16.95 -14.28 -13.98
C PRO A 21 -16.51 -13.65 -12.66
N LEU A 22 -17.01 -14.21 -11.57
CA LEU A 22 -16.53 -13.89 -10.23
C LEU A 22 -15.09 -14.40 -10.15
N GLN A 23 -14.12 -13.48 -10.04
CA GLN A 23 -12.71 -13.85 -9.89
C GLN A 23 -12.49 -14.37 -8.46
N ALA A 24 -12.21 -15.66 -8.36
CA ALA A 24 -11.88 -16.33 -7.11
C ALA A 24 -10.42 -16.78 -7.14
N PHE A 25 -9.68 -16.46 -6.07
CA PHE A 25 -8.29 -16.87 -5.89
C PHE A 25 -8.18 -17.83 -4.72
N GLN A 26 -7.21 -18.74 -4.79
CA GLN A 26 -6.94 -19.67 -3.70
C GLN A 26 -5.73 -19.18 -2.91
N LEU A 27 -5.93 -19.03 -1.60
CA LEU A 27 -4.89 -18.70 -0.65
C LEU A 27 -4.38 -19.98 -0.01
N TYR A 28 -3.06 -20.04 0.15
CA TYR A 28 -2.37 -21.14 0.77
C TYR A 28 -1.35 -20.64 1.78
N HIS A 29 -0.98 -21.51 2.71
CA HIS A 29 0.01 -21.17 3.74
C HIS A 29 0.89 -22.35 4.09
N ARG A 30 2.05 -22.07 4.69
CA ARG A 30 2.94 -23.08 5.28
C ARG A 30 3.90 -22.45 6.28
N ILE A 31 4.57 -23.29 7.07
CA ILE A 31 5.76 -22.92 7.82
C ILE A 31 7.02 -23.29 7.03
N LEU A 32 7.99 -22.39 6.98
CA LEU A 32 9.28 -22.58 6.33
C LEU A 32 10.39 -22.35 7.36
N HIS A 33 11.26 -23.35 7.52
CA HIS A 33 12.49 -23.21 8.29
C HIS A 33 13.54 -24.21 7.77
N PRO A 34 14.83 -23.85 7.65
CA PRO A 34 15.84 -24.75 7.08
C PRO A 34 16.05 -26.07 7.83
N SER A 35 15.72 -26.13 9.12
CA SER A 35 15.83 -27.36 9.92
C SER A 35 14.58 -28.25 9.88
N LEU A 36 13.49 -27.78 9.26
CA LEU A 36 12.27 -28.56 9.09
C LEU A 36 12.30 -29.22 7.71
N PRO A 37 11.66 -30.39 7.54
CA PRO A 37 11.47 -30.96 6.21
C PRO A 37 10.66 -29.98 5.35
N ASP A 38 10.94 -29.95 4.05
CA ASP A 38 10.18 -29.10 3.12
C ASP A 38 8.69 -29.52 3.15
N GLN A 39 7.82 -28.54 3.40
CA GLN A 39 6.38 -28.76 3.51
C GLN A 39 5.67 -28.17 2.30
N SER A 40 4.69 -28.91 1.79
CA SER A 40 3.76 -28.40 0.80
C SER A 40 2.90 -27.28 1.38
N PHE A 41 2.39 -26.43 0.50
CA PHE A 41 1.40 -25.42 0.84
C PHE A 41 0.05 -26.07 1.20
N PHE A 42 -0.51 -25.69 2.36
CA PHE A 42 -1.86 -26.09 2.79
C PHE A 42 -2.88 -25.04 2.35
N ASN A 43 -4.11 -25.46 2.08
CA ASN A 43 -5.16 -24.52 1.69
C ASN A 43 -5.57 -23.67 2.90
N ARG A 44 -5.49 -22.34 2.75
CA ARG A 44 -5.88 -21.38 3.77
C ARG A 44 -7.33 -20.94 3.61
N GLY A 45 -7.78 -20.84 2.37
CA GLY A 45 -9.14 -20.45 2.02
C GLY A 45 -9.25 -19.91 0.60
N SER A 46 -10.46 -19.50 0.22
CA SER A 46 -10.73 -18.86 -1.06
C SER A 46 -11.07 -17.38 -0.89
N LEU A 47 -10.47 -16.55 -1.73
CA LEU A 47 -10.67 -15.11 -1.78
C LEU A 47 -11.57 -14.78 -2.96
N ILE A 48 -12.73 -14.20 -2.67
CA ILE A 48 -13.71 -13.81 -3.67
C ILE A 48 -13.61 -12.30 -3.87
N LEU A 49 -13.22 -11.89 -5.09
CA LEU A 49 -13.21 -10.48 -5.48
C LEU A 49 -14.64 -9.99 -5.77
N SER A 50 -15.43 -9.81 -4.72
CA SER A 50 -16.74 -9.13 -4.75
C SER A 50 -16.68 -7.80 -3.98
N ASP A 51 -17.70 -6.97 -4.13
CA ASP A 51 -17.96 -5.84 -3.24
C ASP A 51 -19.19 -6.17 -2.38
N PRO A 52 -19.05 -6.48 -1.07
CA PRO A 52 -17.82 -6.46 -0.28
C PRO A 52 -16.91 -7.68 -0.55
N ILE A 53 -15.62 -7.52 -0.24
CA ILE A 53 -14.61 -8.58 -0.36
C ILE A 53 -14.87 -9.61 0.73
N HIS A 54 -14.84 -10.89 0.36
CA HIS A 54 -15.02 -11.98 1.31
C HIS A 54 -13.91 -13.01 1.19
N ILE A 55 -13.51 -13.56 2.34
CA ILE A 55 -12.63 -14.73 2.43
C ILE A 55 -13.41 -15.86 3.07
N ASP A 56 -13.48 -16.98 2.36
CA ASP A 56 -14.01 -18.22 2.88
C ASP A 56 -12.82 -19.03 3.42
N PRO A 57 -12.61 -19.09 4.76
CA PRO A 57 -11.50 -19.82 5.33
C PRO A 57 -11.64 -21.33 5.09
N ALA A 58 -10.52 -22.00 4.89
CA ALA A 58 -10.48 -23.46 4.81
C ALA A 58 -10.91 -24.08 6.14
N PRO A 59 -11.60 -25.23 6.14
CA PRO A 59 -12.02 -25.88 7.38
C PRO A 59 -10.84 -26.35 8.24
N SER A 60 -9.66 -26.58 7.64
CA SER A 60 -8.44 -26.97 8.35
C SER A 60 -7.66 -25.79 8.94
N LEU A 61 -7.97 -24.54 8.55
CA LEU A 61 -7.18 -23.35 8.86
C LEU A 61 -6.81 -23.27 10.35
N GLN A 62 -7.79 -23.49 11.22
CA GLN A 62 -7.58 -23.37 12.66
C GLN A 62 -6.59 -24.42 13.20
N TYR A 63 -6.69 -25.65 12.70
CA TYR A 63 -5.82 -26.76 13.07
C TYR A 63 -4.40 -26.56 12.53
N ASP A 64 -4.30 -26.08 11.29
CA ASP A 64 -3.03 -25.80 10.62
C ASP A 64 -2.25 -24.70 11.36
N LEU A 65 -2.92 -23.61 11.73
CA LEU A 65 -2.32 -22.51 12.52
C LEU A 65 -1.84 -22.97 13.89
N LEU A 66 -2.64 -23.78 14.61
CA LEU A 66 -2.21 -24.34 15.91
C LEU A 66 -0.95 -25.19 15.77
N THR A 67 -0.90 -26.03 14.73
CA THR A 67 0.28 -26.87 14.43
C THR A 67 1.51 -26.01 14.10
N PHE A 68 1.34 -24.93 13.35
CA PHE A 68 2.43 -24.01 13.02
C PHE A 68 2.92 -23.22 14.22
N ILE A 69 2.04 -22.82 15.14
CA ILE A 69 2.42 -22.16 16.40
C ILE A 69 3.22 -23.12 17.29
N GLU A 70 2.79 -24.38 17.40
CA GLU A 70 3.53 -25.39 18.17
C GLU A 70 4.89 -25.67 17.56
N THR A 71 4.96 -25.77 16.22
CA THR A 71 6.22 -25.98 15.51
C THR A 71 7.16 -24.79 15.67
N SER A 72 6.66 -23.56 15.55
CA SER A 72 7.48 -22.35 15.68
C SER A 72 7.98 -22.11 17.11
N ALA A 73 7.32 -22.67 18.12
CA ALA A 73 7.82 -22.65 19.49
C ALA A 73 9.11 -23.48 19.67
N GLN A 74 9.35 -24.47 18.79
CA GLN A 74 10.51 -25.36 18.86
C GLN A 74 11.70 -24.89 18.03
N VAL A 75 11.47 -24.02 17.05
CA VAL A 75 12.50 -23.51 16.13
C VAL A 75 12.51 -21.99 16.10
N THR A 76 13.69 -21.40 16.30
CA THR A 76 13.87 -19.95 16.18
C THR A 76 13.89 -19.54 14.70
N ASP A 77 13.48 -18.31 14.41
CA ASP A 77 13.51 -17.72 13.05
C ASP A 77 12.74 -18.49 11.96
N ALA A 78 11.78 -19.35 12.34
CA ALA A 78 10.83 -19.91 11.38
C ALA A 78 9.99 -18.82 10.73
N LEU A 79 9.66 -19.01 9.45
CA LEU A 79 8.83 -18.10 8.66
C LEU A 79 7.47 -18.73 8.40
N TYR A 80 6.40 -17.98 8.61
CA TYR A 80 5.09 -18.32 8.10
C TYR A 80 4.92 -17.67 6.73
N GLN A 81 4.68 -18.49 5.72
CA GLN A 81 4.53 -18.05 4.34
C GLN A 81 3.06 -18.08 3.95
N LEU A 82 2.60 -17.00 3.33
CA LEU A 82 1.31 -16.91 2.67
C LEU A 82 1.53 -16.88 1.16
N ALA A 83 0.78 -17.69 0.42
CA ALA A 83 0.88 -17.77 -1.01
C ALA A 83 -0.48 -17.61 -1.69
N LEU A 84 -0.52 -16.88 -2.79
CA LEU A 84 -1.67 -16.74 -3.67
C LEU A 84 -1.39 -17.47 -4.98
N ALA A 85 -2.28 -18.37 -5.37
CA ALA A 85 -2.22 -19.01 -6.67
C ALA A 85 -2.85 -18.08 -7.73
N LEU A 86 -2.06 -17.68 -8.73
CA LEU A 86 -2.53 -16.80 -9.81
C LEU A 86 -3.26 -17.54 -10.94
N ASP A 87 -3.21 -18.87 -10.94
CA ASP A 87 -3.81 -19.71 -11.99
C ASP A 87 -4.89 -20.63 -11.41
N PRO A 88 -6.16 -20.38 -11.76
CA PRO A 88 -7.20 -21.38 -11.64
C PRO A 88 -7.98 -21.51 -12.95
N GLN A 89 -7.51 -22.32 -13.90
CA GLN A 89 -8.38 -22.84 -14.97
C GLN A 89 -8.55 -24.36 -14.87
N PRO A 90 -9.60 -24.86 -14.20
CA PRO A 90 -10.11 -26.19 -14.47
C PRO A 90 -10.93 -26.14 -15.77
N GLY A 91 -10.30 -26.24 -16.93
CA GLY A 91 -11.05 -26.32 -18.19
C GLY A 91 -10.30 -26.07 -19.49
N GLU A 92 -9.14 -25.39 -19.47
CA GLU A 92 -8.37 -25.20 -20.69
C GLU A 92 -7.34 -26.33 -20.86
N THR A 93 -7.73 -27.32 -21.64
CA THR A 93 -6.83 -28.30 -22.26
C THR A 93 -5.87 -27.58 -23.20
N GLY A 94 -4.80 -26.98 -22.66
CA GLY A 94 -3.83 -26.23 -23.45
C GLY A 94 -2.55 -25.91 -22.68
N SER A 95 -1.55 -26.78 -22.82
CA SER A 95 -0.14 -26.53 -22.50
C SER A 95 0.20 -26.29 -21.02
N VAL A 96 0.25 -27.40 -20.29
CA VAL A 96 0.99 -27.69 -19.05
C VAL A 96 2.21 -26.77 -18.83
N SER A 97 2.08 -25.82 -17.91
CA SER A 97 3.20 -25.37 -17.08
C SER A 97 2.99 -26.02 -15.71
N GLU A 98 3.86 -26.95 -15.32
CA GLU A 98 3.65 -27.93 -14.23
C GLU A 98 3.61 -27.32 -12.81
N SER A 99 3.54 -26.00 -12.66
CA SER A 99 3.44 -25.34 -11.36
C SER A 99 2.72 -24.00 -11.50
N PRO A 100 1.68 -23.72 -10.68
CA PRO A 100 1.02 -22.42 -10.71
C PRO A 100 2.02 -21.33 -10.34
N LEU A 101 1.85 -20.15 -10.93
CA LEU A 101 2.61 -18.98 -10.53
C LEU A 101 2.13 -18.53 -9.14
N TRP A 102 3.03 -18.58 -8.16
CA TRP A 102 2.74 -18.22 -6.77
C TRP A 102 3.23 -16.81 -6.46
N LEU A 103 2.34 -15.95 -5.94
CA LEU A 103 2.77 -14.76 -5.22
C LEU A 103 2.94 -15.13 -3.75
N ILE A 104 4.14 -14.95 -3.19
CA ILE A 104 4.47 -15.39 -1.83
C ILE A 104 4.88 -14.18 -1.00
N SER A 105 4.30 -14.05 0.19
CA SER A 105 4.75 -13.15 1.25
C SER A 105 5.07 -13.96 2.51
N SER A 106 5.87 -13.42 3.41
CA SER A 106 6.31 -14.15 4.61
C SER A 106 6.51 -13.23 5.81
N VAL A 107 6.21 -13.76 6.99
CA VAL A 107 6.46 -13.11 8.30
C VAL A 107 7.13 -14.11 9.23
N LYS A 108 7.77 -13.65 10.32
CA LYS A 108 8.29 -14.59 11.32
C LYS A 108 7.13 -15.33 11.99
N ALA A 109 7.21 -16.66 12.04
CA ALA A 109 6.17 -17.53 12.58
C ALA A 109 5.95 -17.33 14.09
N CYS A 110 6.93 -16.79 14.80
CA CYS A 110 6.80 -16.41 16.22
C CYS A 110 5.77 -15.28 16.47
N HIS A 111 5.38 -14.54 15.42
CA HIS A 111 4.32 -13.53 15.50
C HIS A 111 2.93 -14.12 15.23
N LEU A 112 2.84 -15.40 14.86
CA LEU A 112 1.58 -16.11 14.88
C LEU A 112 1.17 -16.27 16.34
N THR A 113 0.28 -15.40 16.79
CA THR A 113 -0.40 -15.54 18.07
C THR A 113 -1.70 -16.29 17.87
N VAL A 114 -2.42 -16.57 18.95
CA VAL A 114 -3.73 -17.26 18.87
C VAL A 114 -4.83 -16.33 18.32
N HIS A 115 -4.57 -15.02 18.22
CA HIS A 115 -5.47 -14.04 17.63
C HIS A 115 -4.69 -13.05 16.75
N PRO A 116 -4.09 -13.50 15.64
CA PRO A 116 -3.39 -12.58 14.77
C PRO A 116 -4.46 -11.74 14.03
N ASN A 117 -4.36 -10.42 14.17
CA ASN A 117 -5.01 -9.52 13.23
C ASN A 117 -4.14 -9.49 11.98
N ASP A 118 -4.60 -10.27 11.01
CA ASP A 118 -3.92 -10.47 9.74
C ASP A 118 -4.35 -9.40 8.75
N HIS A 119 -3.39 -8.81 8.05
CA HIS A 119 -3.66 -7.92 6.93
C HIS A 119 -3.06 -8.48 5.66
N ILE A 120 -3.92 -8.63 4.65
CA ILE A 120 -3.56 -9.13 3.34
C ILE A 120 -3.82 -8.01 2.34
N ILE A 121 -2.78 -7.54 1.66
CA ILE A 121 -2.92 -6.53 0.61
C ILE A 121 -2.65 -7.20 -0.73
N LEU A 122 -3.62 -7.08 -1.63
CA LEU A 122 -3.49 -7.53 -3.01
C LEU A 122 -3.26 -6.32 -3.90
N HIS A 123 -2.14 -6.32 -4.62
CA HIS A 123 -1.81 -5.27 -5.57
C HIS A 123 -2.34 -5.65 -6.94
N LEU A 124 -3.19 -4.79 -7.49
CA LEU A 124 -3.89 -4.99 -8.75
C LEU A 124 -3.50 -3.85 -9.70
N PRO A 125 -3.29 -4.12 -11.01
CA PRO A 125 -2.93 -3.06 -11.95
C PRO A 125 -4.10 -2.09 -12.18
N TYR A 126 -5.34 -2.58 -12.03
CA TYR A 126 -6.60 -1.86 -12.15
C TYR A 126 -7.72 -2.67 -11.47
N PRO A 127 -8.87 -2.07 -11.13
CA PRO A 127 -10.00 -2.80 -10.54
C PRO A 127 -10.47 -3.97 -11.42
N GLY A 128 -10.48 -5.20 -10.87
CA GLY A 128 -10.83 -6.43 -11.59
C GLY A 128 -9.71 -7.03 -12.46
N GLY A 129 -8.52 -6.46 -12.43
CA GLY A 129 -7.31 -7.07 -13.02
C GLY A 129 -6.80 -8.26 -12.21
N PRO A 130 -5.88 -9.07 -12.76
CA PRO A 130 -5.20 -10.10 -11.97
C PRO A 130 -4.25 -9.45 -10.95
N PRO A 131 -4.13 -9.98 -9.72
CA PRO A 131 -3.17 -9.49 -8.76
C PRO A 131 -1.73 -9.78 -9.24
N PHE A 132 -0.83 -8.82 -9.03
CA PHE A 132 0.58 -8.95 -9.43
C PHE A 132 1.55 -8.96 -8.24
N ALA A 133 1.10 -8.54 -7.05
CA ALA A 133 1.85 -8.68 -5.81
C ALA A 133 0.92 -8.98 -4.63
N LEU A 134 1.48 -9.68 -3.63
CA LEU A 134 0.85 -10.05 -2.38
C LEU A 134 1.70 -9.50 -1.24
N GLU A 135 1.11 -8.70 -0.36
CA GLU A 135 1.70 -8.32 0.91
C GLU A 135 0.91 -8.96 2.06
N TYR A 136 1.64 -9.37 3.10
CA TYR A 136 1.06 -9.99 4.28
C TYR A 136 1.82 -9.53 5.51
N PHE A 137 1.08 -9.01 6.49
CA PHE A 137 1.64 -8.57 7.77
C PHE A 137 0.64 -8.81 8.91
N ILE A 138 1.16 -8.72 10.13
CA ILE A 138 0.42 -8.94 11.38
C ILE A 138 0.59 -7.70 12.24
N ASP A 139 -0.47 -7.22 12.89
CA ASP A 139 -0.45 -5.95 13.65
C ASP A 139 0.52 -5.95 14.85
N SER A 140 0.80 -7.11 15.44
CA SER A 140 1.55 -7.24 16.70
C SER A 140 3.08 -7.33 16.52
N VAL A 141 3.63 -6.87 15.38
CA VAL A 141 5.08 -6.94 15.10
C VAL A 141 5.77 -5.66 15.60
N PRO A 142 6.71 -5.74 16.55
CA PRO A 142 7.46 -4.56 16.98
C PRO A 142 8.33 -4.01 15.85
N LEU A 143 8.73 -2.73 15.95
CA LEU A 143 9.52 -2.05 14.91
C LEU A 143 10.87 -2.73 14.61
N ASP A 144 11.46 -3.37 15.61
CA ASP A 144 12.71 -4.14 15.48
C ASP A 144 12.49 -5.58 14.95
N GLY A 145 11.24 -5.99 14.73
CA GLY A 145 10.87 -7.32 14.26
C GLY A 145 11.28 -8.44 15.23
N THR A 146 11.46 -8.13 16.51
CA THR A 146 11.83 -9.12 17.52
C THR A 146 10.63 -9.98 17.92
N CYS A 147 10.86 -11.28 18.07
CA CYS A 147 9.83 -12.20 18.53
C CYS A 147 9.48 -11.89 20.00
N PRO A 148 8.18 -11.96 20.39
CA PRO A 148 7.80 -11.83 21.79
C PRO A 148 8.49 -12.93 22.63
N GLN A 149 8.99 -12.57 23.81
CA GLN A 149 9.55 -13.57 24.73
C GLN A 149 8.43 -14.53 25.15
N SER A 150 8.72 -15.83 25.03
CA SER A 150 7.77 -16.94 25.25
C SER A 150 7.06 -16.78 26.59
N GLN A 151 5.75 -16.49 26.57
CA GLN A 151 4.96 -16.48 27.81
C GLN A 151 4.69 -17.93 28.26
N PRO A 152 4.93 -18.25 29.54
CA PRO A 152 4.65 -19.58 30.06
C PRO A 152 3.13 -19.79 30.25
N SER A 153 2.60 -20.76 29.50
CA SER A 153 1.52 -21.70 29.88
C SER A 153 0.04 -21.24 29.85
N GLY A 154 -0.73 -21.86 28.96
CA GLY A 154 -2.18 -22.06 29.06
C GLY A 154 -2.75 -22.69 27.77
N PRO A 155 -3.76 -23.59 27.81
CA PRO A 155 -4.44 -24.05 26.61
C PRO A 155 -5.26 -22.87 26.07
N ILE A 156 -4.69 -22.17 25.09
CA ILE A 156 -5.34 -21.01 24.53
C ILE A 156 -6.47 -21.55 23.64
N LEU A 157 -7.71 -21.34 24.09
CA LEU A 157 -8.90 -21.62 23.29
C LEU A 157 -8.79 -20.78 22.01
N ALA A 158 -8.67 -21.47 20.89
CA ALA A 158 -8.50 -20.85 19.58
C ALA A 158 -9.81 -20.19 19.14
N SER A 159 -9.82 -18.87 19.09
CA SER A 159 -10.86 -18.13 18.36
C SER A 159 -10.42 -17.93 16.92
N SER A 160 -11.39 -17.84 16.02
CA SER A 160 -11.15 -17.69 14.58
C SER A 160 -10.23 -16.50 14.29
N PRO A 161 -9.18 -16.66 13.46
CA PRO A 161 -8.33 -15.55 13.05
C PRO A 161 -9.16 -14.51 12.28
N ASN A 162 -8.93 -13.23 12.56
CA ASN A 162 -9.58 -12.13 11.85
C ASN A 162 -8.63 -11.63 10.77
N ALA A 163 -8.99 -11.82 9.50
CA ALA A 163 -8.17 -11.42 8.37
C ALA A 163 -8.84 -10.27 7.62
N THR A 164 -8.14 -9.15 7.54
CA THR A 164 -8.55 -7.98 6.76
C THR A 164 -7.89 -8.03 5.40
N ILE A 165 -8.69 -7.86 4.34
CA ILE A 165 -8.20 -7.85 2.96
C ILE A 165 -8.41 -6.45 2.38
N THR A 166 -7.38 -5.92 1.74
CA THR A 166 -7.46 -4.64 1.03
C THR A 166 -6.83 -4.72 -0.35
N PHE A 167 -7.28 -3.85 -1.24
CA PHE A 167 -6.72 -3.70 -2.58
C PHE A 167 -5.87 -2.44 -2.67
N SER A 168 -4.71 -2.59 -3.27
CA SER A 168 -3.82 -1.49 -3.61
C SER A 168 -3.72 -1.39 -5.13
N PHE A 169 -3.88 -0.17 -5.64
CA PHE A 169 -3.76 0.14 -7.06
C PHE A 169 -2.57 1.09 -7.26
N PRO A 170 -1.83 0.97 -8.37
CA PRO A 170 -0.75 1.89 -8.67
C PRO A 170 -1.31 3.32 -8.74
N SER A 171 -0.73 4.22 -7.95
CA SER A 171 -1.01 5.65 -8.03
C SER A 171 -0.01 6.32 -8.96
N GLN A 172 -0.47 7.30 -9.74
CA GLN A 172 0.44 8.13 -10.51
C GLN A 172 1.16 9.08 -9.55
N PRO A 173 2.50 9.21 -9.63
CA PRO A 173 3.19 10.21 -8.83
C PRO A 173 2.66 11.61 -9.18
N PRO A 174 2.72 12.56 -8.23
CA PRO A 174 2.36 13.94 -8.54
C PRO A 174 3.22 14.45 -9.70
N LEU A 175 2.61 15.22 -10.59
CA LEU A 175 3.35 15.84 -11.68
C LEU A 175 4.43 16.75 -11.10
N PRO A 176 5.66 16.74 -11.67
CA PRO A 176 6.70 17.64 -11.20
C PRO A 176 6.26 19.08 -11.43
N ASP A 177 6.51 19.94 -10.45
CA ASP A 177 6.29 21.37 -10.61
C ASP A 177 7.19 21.90 -11.71
N LEU A 178 6.59 22.24 -12.84
CA LEU A 178 7.31 22.93 -13.91
C LEU A 178 7.66 24.32 -13.39
N ARG A 179 8.94 24.67 -13.42
CA ARG A 179 9.37 26.04 -13.18
C ARG A 179 8.60 26.94 -14.13
N THR A 180 7.96 27.98 -13.59
CA THR A 180 7.40 29.01 -14.44
C THR A 180 8.55 29.61 -15.24
N PRO A 181 8.39 29.74 -16.58
CA PRO A 181 9.41 30.40 -17.37
C PRO A 181 9.62 31.81 -16.80
N PRO A 182 10.86 32.33 -16.81
CA PRO A 182 11.11 33.71 -16.44
C PRO A 182 10.13 34.63 -17.18
N PRO A 183 9.58 35.66 -16.52
CA PRO A 183 8.67 36.57 -17.19
C PRO A 183 9.37 37.16 -18.42
N LEU A 184 8.69 37.10 -19.56
CA LEU A 184 9.17 37.66 -20.81
C LEU A 184 8.56 39.05 -20.99
N THR A 185 9.34 39.94 -21.60
CA THR A 185 8.85 41.22 -22.10
C THR A 185 7.94 41.01 -23.33
N ALA A 186 7.22 42.04 -23.77
CA ALA A 186 6.38 41.96 -24.98
C ALA A 186 7.17 41.63 -26.27
N THR A 187 8.50 41.80 -26.26
CA THR A 187 9.42 41.45 -27.34
C THR A 187 10.00 40.03 -27.22
N GLY A 188 9.70 39.30 -26.13
CA GLY A 188 10.18 37.94 -25.89
C GLY A 188 11.53 37.86 -25.16
N ASP A 189 12.12 38.99 -24.78
CA ASP A 189 13.37 39.02 -24.02
C ASP A 189 13.12 38.75 -22.53
N PRO A 190 14.03 38.08 -21.81
CA PRO A 190 13.94 37.92 -20.35
C PRO A 190 13.83 39.27 -19.65
N VAL A 191 12.89 39.42 -18.72
CA VAL A 191 12.78 40.64 -17.91
C VAL A 191 14.03 40.76 -17.03
N VAL A 192 14.95 41.62 -17.44
CA VAL A 192 16.10 42.00 -16.63
C VAL A 192 15.59 42.88 -15.49
N HIS A 193 15.85 42.48 -14.25
CA HIS A 193 15.52 43.30 -13.09
C HIS A 193 16.21 44.65 -13.21
N VAL A 194 15.43 45.74 -13.10
CA VAL A 194 15.99 47.09 -13.07
C VAL A 194 16.97 47.15 -11.88
N PRO A 195 18.23 47.56 -12.08
CA PRO A 195 19.20 47.63 -11.00
C PRO A 195 18.65 48.43 -9.82
N GLU A 196 18.64 47.82 -8.63
CA GLU A 196 18.22 48.52 -7.42
C GLU A 196 19.20 49.66 -7.13
N LYS A 197 18.66 50.85 -6.81
CA LYS A 197 19.50 51.99 -6.42
C LYS A 197 20.25 51.66 -5.13
N SER A 198 21.53 52.00 -5.06
CA SER A 198 22.32 51.78 -3.85
C SER A 198 21.73 52.55 -2.66
N PHE A 199 21.95 52.03 -1.44
CA PHE A 199 21.51 52.68 -0.21
C PHE A 199 21.95 54.15 -0.15
N VAL A 200 23.20 54.45 -0.49
CA VAL A 200 23.72 55.82 -0.52
C VAL A 200 22.95 56.68 -1.51
N GLN A 201 22.66 56.16 -2.71
CA GLN A 201 21.88 56.90 -3.71
C GLN A 201 20.44 57.18 -3.26
N LYS A 202 19.86 56.32 -2.42
CA LYS A 202 18.51 56.49 -1.86
C LYS A 202 18.47 57.46 -0.67
N TYR A 203 19.53 57.49 0.15
CA TYR A 203 19.51 58.17 1.45
C TYR A 203 20.50 59.35 1.60
N TRP A 204 21.24 59.73 0.55
CA TRP A 204 22.24 60.81 0.62
C TRP A 204 21.67 62.12 1.18
N LEU A 205 20.45 62.50 0.80
CA LEU A 205 19.82 63.73 1.27
C LEU A 205 19.63 63.72 2.79
N TYR A 206 19.19 62.60 3.36
CA TYR A 206 19.01 62.45 4.81
C TYR A 206 20.35 62.48 5.54
N ILE A 207 21.39 61.86 4.97
CA ILE A 207 22.75 61.90 5.53
C ILE A 207 23.26 63.34 5.59
N VAL A 208 23.07 64.12 4.52
CA VAL A 208 23.45 65.54 4.48
C VAL A 208 22.69 66.37 5.52
N ILE A 209 21.38 66.16 5.66
CA ILE A 209 20.57 66.87 6.66
C ILE A 209 21.02 66.52 8.08
N ALA A 210 21.26 65.24 8.38
CA ALA A 210 21.70 64.79 9.69
C ALA A 210 23.10 65.34 10.04
N LEU A 211 24.04 65.33 9.09
CA LEU A 211 25.36 65.93 9.26
C LEU A 211 25.26 67.44 9.46
N GLY A 212 24.41 68.13 8.69
CA GLY A 212 24.17 69.56 8.84
C GLY A 212 23.61 69.91 10.21
N ALA A 213 22.62 69.15 10.69
CA ALA A 213 22.06 69.32 12.03
C ALA A 213 23.10 69.07 13.13
N LEU A 214 23.94 68.03 12.99
CA LEU A 214 24.99 67.72 13.94
C LEU A 214 26.05 68.84 14.05
N LEU A 215 26.37 69.51 12.94
CA LEU A 215 27.32 70.62 12.93
C LEU A 215 26.77 71.92 13.56
N ILE A 216 25.45 72.08 13.61
CA ILE A 216 24.79 73.27 14.18
C ILE A 216 24.40 73.02 15.65
N ALA A 217 24.28 71.75 16.06
CA ALA A 217 23.91 71.40 17.42
C ALA A 217 25.01 71.82 18.42
N PRO A 218 24.69 72.56 19.50
CA PRO A 218 25.65 72.87 20.55
C PRO A 218 26.10 71.58 21.24
N ALA A 219 27.41 71.43 21.49
CA ALA A 219 27.94 70.35 22.30
C ALA A 219 27.35 70.48 23.71
N GLY A 220 26.42 69.59 24.07
CA GLY A 220 25.81 69.61 25.40
C GLY A 220 26.89 69.43 26.46
N GLU A 221 26.93 70.35 27.42
CA GLU A 221 27.83 70.28 28.58
C GLU A 221 27.51 69.00 29.38
N GLU A 222 28.53 68.16 29.59
CA GLU A 222 28.48 67.04 30.54
C GLU A 222 28.25 67.60 31.94
N GLY A 223 26.98 67.62 32.36
CA GLY A 223 26.56 68.03 33.68
C GLY A 223 27.13 67.11 34.75
N SER A 224 28.17 67.61 35.42
CA SER A 224 28.72 67.12 36.69
C SER A 224 27.62 66.72 37.66
N ARG A 225 27.57 65.43 37.98
CA ARG A 225 26.68 64.85 38.99
C ARG A 225 27.45 64.79 40.30
N ASP A 226 27.51 65.91 41.02
CA ASP A 226 27.99 65.96 42.40
C ASP A 226 26.79 66.11 43.36
N SER A 227 26.69 65.10 44.23
CA SER A 227 25.99 65.05 45.53
C SER A 227 24.47 65.21 45.58
#